data_AF-A0A316AEZ9-F1
#
_entry.id   AF-A0A316AEZ9-F1
#
_cell.length_a   1.000
_cell.length_b   1.000
_cell.length_c   1.000
_cell.angle_alpha   90.00
_cell.angle_beta   90.00
_cell.angle_gamma   90.00
#
_symmetry.space_group_name_H-M   'P 1'
#
loop_
_entity.id
_entity.type
_entity.pdbx_description
1 polymer ?
#
loop_
_entity_poly.entity_id
_entity_poly.type
_entity_poly.pdbx_seq_one_letter_code
_entity_poly.pdbx_strand_id
1 'polypeptide(L)'
;MFGDHQPSAETGFYEEIQQGSADSDILKQAKKYQTPYILYSNYEMVRQSYDNMSVNYLQVLLMKAAGLPLNDYQKYLESLYVTYPVINVNGVMDYERNWYSWEEA
;
A
#
# COMPACT_ATOMS: atom_id res chain seq x y z
N MET A 1 3.73 -3.81 12.47
CA MET A 1 2.62 -2.95 12.95
C MET A 1 2.13 -2.12 11.79
N PHE A 2 0.83 -1.86 11.67
CA PHE A 2 0.25 -1.01 10.63
C PHE A 2 -1.01 -0.36 11.16
N GLY A 3 -1.37 0.81 10.63
CA GLY A 3 -2.68 1.41 10.87
C GLY A 3 -3.74 0.73 10.02
N ASP A 4 -4.87 0.36 10.62
CA ASP A 4 -6.01 -0.24 9.92
C ASP A 4 -6.80 0.79 9.11
N HIS A 5 -6.95 2.01 9.62
CA HIS A 5 -7.56 3.13 8.90
C HIS A 5 -7.10 4.50 9.43
N GLN A 6 -7.37 5.56 8.66
CA GLN A 6 -7.21 6.95 9.12
C GLN A 6 -8.29 7.31 10.17
N PRO A 7 -8.04 8.27 11.07
CA PRO A 7 -9.07 8.74 11.99
C PRO A 7 -10.22 9.40 11.21
N SER A 8 -11.39 9.45 11.84
CA SER A 8 -12.53 10.20 11.29
C SER A 8 -12.16 11.68 11.25
N ALA A 9 -12.18 12.27 10.05
CA ALA A 9 -11.98 13.68 9.81
C ALA A 9 -13.07 14.18 8.86
N GLU A 10 -13.42 15.45 8.97
CA GLU A 10 -14.45 16.07 8.15
C GLU A 10 -14.00 16.20 6.68
N THR A 11 -14.96 16.19 5.75
CA THR A 11 -14.67 16.29 4.32
C THR A 11 -13.87 17.54 3.98
N GLY A 12 -14.18 18.68 4.62
CA GLY A 12 -13.47 19.94 4.40
C GLY A 12 -11.98 19.88 4.70
N PHE A 13 -11.56 19.11 5.71
CA PHE A 13 -10.14 18.88 6.00
C PHE A 13 -9.44 18.19 4.82
N TYR A 14 -10.06 17.15 4.23
CA TYR A 14 -9.49 16.46 3.08
C TYR A 14 -9.46 17.33 1.82
N GLU A 15 -10.48 18.16 1.61
CA GLU A 15 -10.53 19.12 0.51
C GLU A 15 -9.42 20.17 0.62
N GLU A 16 -9.17 20.68 1.83
CA GLU A 16 -8.14 21.67 2.10
C GLU A 16 -6.73 21.12 1.83
N ILE A 17 -6.41 19.93 2.35
CA ILE A 17 -5.07 19.33 2.12
C ILE A 17 -4.84 18.91 0.66
N GLN A 18 -5.91 18.70 -0.11
CA GLN A 18 -5.84 18.34 -1.54
C GLN A 18 -6.00 19.56 -2.46
N GLN A 19 -6.23 20.74 -1.90
CA GLN A 19 -6.48 21.95 -2.68
C GLN A 19 -5.28 22.27 -3.57
N GLY A 20 -5.54 22.48 -4.87
CA GLY A 20 -4.51 22.77 -5.87
C GLY A 20 -3.64 21.57 -6.27
N SER A 21 -3.95 20.35 -5.79
CA SER A 21 -3.25 19.15 -6.23
C SER A 21 -3.56 18.82 -7.70
N ALA A 22 -2.50 18.54 -8.47
CA ALA A 22 -2.55 18.03 -9.83
C ALA A 22 -2.78 16.50 -9.89
N ASP A 23 -2.93 15.84 -8.74
CA ASP A 23 -3.25 14.41 -8.68
C ASP A 23 -4.59 14.11 -9.37
N SER A 24 -4.67 12.95 -10.01
CA SER A 24 -5.93 12.39 -10.51
C SER A 24 -6.89 12.09 -9.34
N ASP A 25 -8.18 11.96 -9.65
CA ASP A 25 -9.20 11.70 -8.63
C ASP A 25 -8.97 10.37 -7.91
N ILE A 26 -8.57 9.32 -8.64
CA ILE A 26 -8.22 8.03 -8.05
C ILE A 26 -7.03 8.13 -7.08
N LEU A 27 -6.00 8.93 -7.42
CA LEU A 27 -4.85 9.13 -6.54
C LEU A 27 -5.23 9.95 -5.29
N LYS A 28 -6.06 10.98 -5.45
CA LYS A 28 -6.62 11.74 -4.31
C LYS A 28 -7.41 10.84 -3.36
N GLN A 29 -8.24 9.95 -3.92
CA GLN A 29 -8.95 8.95 -3.11
C GLN A 29 -7.98 7.98 -2.45
N ALA A 30 -7.00 7.43 -3.16
CA ALA A 30 -6.03 6.50 -2.59
C ALA A 30 -5.26 7.09 -1.40
N LYS A 31 -4.83 8.37 -1.50
CA LYS A 31 -4.13 9.07 -0.41
C LYS A 31 -4.98 9.20 0.86
N LYS A 32 -6.31 9.31 0.74
CA LYS A 32 -7.23 9.35 1.88
C LYS A 32 -7.23 8.05 2.70
N TYR A 33 -6.90 6.91 2.08
CA TYR A 33 -6.90 5.59 2.72
C TYR A 33 -5.48 5.06 3.00
N GLN A 34 -4.45 5.88 2.85
CA GLN A 34 -3.07 5.49 3.10
C GLN A 34 -2.75 5.57 4.60
N THR A 35 -2.19 4.51 5.20
CA THR A 35 -1.73 4.50 6.60
C THR A 35 -0.26 4.10 6.70
N PRO A 36 0.46 4.50 7.77
CA PRO A 36 1.84 4.08 7.98
C PRO A 36 1.94 2.63 8.46
N TYR A 37 3.07 2.00 8.16
CA TYR A 37 3.43 0.68 8.68
C TYR A 37 4.91 0.61 9.05
N ILE A 38 5.26 -0.35 9.89
CA ILE A 38 6.64 -0.68 10.26
C ILE A 38 6.78 -2.19 10.48
N LEU A 39 7.82 -2.76 9.88
CA LEU A 39 8.36 -4.07 10.26
C LEU A 39 9.55 -3.82 11.20
N TYR A 40 9.50 -4.43 12.38
CA TYR A 40 10.48 -4.23 13.44
C TYR A 40 11.02 -5.59 13.88
N SER A 41 12.34 -5.65 14.06
CA SER A 41 13.05 -6.78 14.67
C SER A 41 13.78 -6.32 15.93
N ASN A 42 13.91 -7.23 16.91
CA ASN A 42 14.69 -7.00 18.13
C ASN A 42 16.15 -7.49 17.99
N TYR A 43 16.58 -7.81 16.78
CA TYR A 43 17.93 -8.20 16.42
C TYR A 43 18.34 -7.47 15.14
N GLU A 44 19.65 -7.41 14.89
CA GLU A 44 20.19 -6.70 13.73
C GLU A 44 19.77 -7.36 12.41
N MET A 45 19.26 -6.54 11.51
CA MET A 45 18.82 -6.93 10.18
C MET A 45 19.14 -5.82 9.20
N VAL A 46 19.29 -6.18 7.92
CA VAL A 46 19.40 -5.20 6.85
C VAL A 46 18.12 -4.38 6.78
N ARG A 47 18.25 -3.06 6.99
CA ARG A 47 17.13 -2.14 6.86
C ARG A 47 16.66 -2.10 5.41
N GLN A 48 15.36 -2.23 5.23
CA GLN A 48 14.72 -2.12 3.93
C GLN A 48 13.72 -0.97 3.96
N SER A 49 13.64 -0.26 2.85
CA SER A 49 12.64 0.78 2.60
C SER A 49 11.76 0.31 1.46
N TYR A 50 10.46 0.46 1.68
CA TYR A 50 9.43 0.07 0.75
C TYR A 50 8.55 1.30 0.49
N ASP A 51 8.10 1.45 -0.75
CA ASP A 51 7.11 2.47 -1.08
C ASP A 51 5.71 2.03 -0.61
N ASN A 52 4.69 2.79 -0.99
CA ASN A 52 3.30 2.42 -0.79
C ASN A 52 2.99 1.04 -1.38
N MET A 53 2.30 0.22 -0.60
CA MET A 53 1.84 -1.09 -1.01
C MET A 53 0.46 -1.40 -0.45
N SER A 54 -0.23 -2.37 -1.05
CA SER A 54 -1.41 -2.96 -0.43
C SER A 54 -1.04 -3.72 0.85
N VAL A 55 -1.92 -3.66 1.87
CA VAL A 55 -1.79 -4.46 3.09
C VAL A 55 -1.74 -5.97 2.79
N ASN A 56 -2.29 -6.40 1.66
CA ASN A 56 -2.25 -7.78 1.16
C ASN A 56 -0.82 -8.35 1.10
N TYR A 57 0.18 -7.50 0.86
CA TYR A 57 1.58 -7.90 0.71
C TYR A 57 2.37 -7.91 2.03
N LEU A 58 1.83 -7.33 3.12
CA LEU A 58 2.56 -7.19 4.38
C LEU A 58 2.94 -8.55 4.99
N GLN A 59 2.08 -9.57 4.82
CA GLN A 59 2.38 -10.93 5.26
C GLN A 59 3.58 -11.53 4.51
N VAL A 60 3.73 -11.23 3.21
CA VAL A 60 4.84 -11.73 2.39
C VAL A 60 6.14 -11.11 2.88
N LEU A 61 6.14 -9.79 3.10
CA LEU A 61 7.31 -9.08 3.63
C LEU A 61 7.71 -9.57 5.01
N LEU A 62 6.74 -9.81 5.91
CA LEU A 62 7.01 -10.34 7.24
C LEU A 62 7.67 -11.73 7.16
N MET A 63 7.13 -12.63 6.35
CA MET A 63 7.67 -13.99 6.20
C MET A 63 9.10 -13.96 5.65
N LYS A 64 9.35 -13.15 4.62
CA LYS A 64 10.70 -12.97 4.04
C LYS A 64 11.67 -12.36 5.04
N ALA A 65 11.26 -11.33 5.77
CA ALA A 65 12.07 -10.69 6.80
C ALA A 65 12.43 -11.66 7.93
N ALA A 66 11.52 -12.57 8.28
CA ALA A 66 11.74 -13.61 9.29
C ALA A 66 12.50 -14.85 8.77
N GLY A 67 12.85 -14.92 7.49
CA GLY A 67 13.50 -16.09 6.88
C GLY A 67 12.61 -17.33 6.81
N LEU A 68 11.28 -17.16 6.82
CA LEU A 68 10.32 -18.25 6.76
C LEU A 68 9.90 -18.55 5.32
N PRO A 69 9.61 -19.82 4.98
CA PRO A 69 9.17 -20.17 3.64
C PRO A 69 7.77 -19.61 3.36
N LEU A 70 7.54 -19.19 2.11
CA LEU A 70 6.22 -18.76 1.65
C LEU A 70 5.36 -19.97 1.27
N ASN A 71 4.08 -19.92 1.63
CA ASN A 71 3.08 -20.82 1.06
C ASN A 71 2.69 -20.39 -0.38
N ASP A 72 1.92 -21.20 -1.08
CA ASP A 72 1.64 -20.95 -2.51
C ASP A 72 0.81 -19.68 -2.74
N TYR A 73 -0.10 -19.34 -1.83
CA TYR A 73 -0.84 -18.08 -1.90
C TYR A 73 0.08 -16.86 -1.70
N GLN A 74 1.03 -16.94 -0.77
CA GLN A 74 2.02 -15.89 -0.54
C GLN A 74 2.97 -15.72 -1.72
N LYS A 75 3.36 -16.81 -2.41
CA LYS A 75 4.14 -16.72 -3.66
C LYS A 75 3.35 -16.07 -4.79
N TYR A 76 2.05 -16.37 -4.89
CA TYR A 76 1.16 -15.68 -5.81
C TYR A 76 1.12 -14.17 -5.52
N LEU A 77 0.93 -13.78 -4.25
CA LEU A 77 0.93 -12.37 -3.85
C LEU A 77 2.28 -11.69 -4.09
N GLU A 78 3.38 -12.39 -3.84
CA GLU A 78 4.74 -11.90 -4.16
C GLU A 78 4.88 -11.61 -5.66
N SER A 79 4.36 -12.49 -6.51
CA SER A 79 4.38 -12.30 -7.97
C SER A 79 3.47 -11.14 -8.39
N LEU A 80 2.28 -11.03 -7.79
CA LEU A 80 1.33 -9.96 -8.08
C LEU A 80 1.86 -8.58 -7.68
N TYR A 81 2.59 -8.49 -6.56
CA TYR A 81 3.21 -7.25 -6.09
C TYR A 81 4.14 -6.60 -7.12
N VAL A 82 4.80 -7.42 -7.95
CA VAL A 82 5.71 -6.93 -9.01
C VAL A 82 4.96 -6.12 -10.07
N THR A 83 3.70 -6.49 -10.36
CA THR A 83 2.89 -5.82 -11.38
C THR A 83 1.99 -4.75 -10.78
N TYR A 84 1.37 -5.03 -9.63
CA TYR A 84 0.39 -4.17 -8.96
C TYR A 84 0.76 -3.98 -7.48
N PRO A 85 1.74 -3.13 -7.17
CA PRO A 85 2.19 -2.91 -5.79
C PRO A 85 1.09 -2.38 -4.86
N VAL A 86 0.12 -1.62 -5.40
CA VAL A 86 -1.03 -1.12 -4.61
C VAL A 86 -2.33 -1.62 -5.23
N ILE A 87 -3.15 -2.25 -4.39
CA ILE A 87 -4.51 -2.69 -4.69
C ILE A 87 -5.36 -2.31 -3.48
N ASN A 88 -6.45 -1.57 -3.70
CA ASN A 88 -7.40 -1.19 -2.66
C ASN A 88 -8.83 -1.18 -3.21
N VAL A 89 -9.82 -0.81 -2.39
CA VAL A 89 -11.23 -0.82 -2.79
C VAL A 89 -11.58 0.13 -3.95
N ASN A 90 -10.74 1.11 -4.25
CA ASN A 90 -10.98 2.11 -5.29
C ASN A 90 -10.28 1.77 -6.62
N GLY A 91 -9.23 0.96 -6.60
CA GLY A 91 -8.48 0.60 -7.81
C GLY A 91 -7.07 0.10 -7.52
N VAL A 92 -6.19 0.26 -8.51
CA VAL A 92 -4.82 -0.24 -8.50
C VAL A 92 -3.80 0.83 -8.92
N MET A 93 -2.58 0.68 -8.42
CA MET A 93 -1.38 1.32 -8.95
C MET A 93 -0.49 0.25 -9.56
N ASP A 94 -0.08 0.43 -10.81
CA ASP A 94 0.86 -0.48 -11.48
C ASP A 94 2.33 -0.20 -11.11
N TYR A 95 3.25 -1.00 -11.67
CA TYR A 95 4.69 -0.85 -11.46
C TYR A 95 5.28 0.44 -12.07
N GLU A 96 4.60 1.04 -13.05
CA GLU A 96 4.96 2.32 -13.68
C GLU A 96 4.40 3.52 -12.91
N ARG A 97 3.67 3.27 -11.82
CA ARG A 97 3.00 4.25 -10.95
C ARG A 97 1.80 4.93 -11.61
N ASN A 98 1.24 4.33 -12.65
CA ASN A 98 -0.04 4.74 -13.18
C ASN A 98 -1.16 4.25 -12.25
N TRP A 99 -2.19 5.06 -12.10
CA TRP A 99 -3.37 4.74 -11.30
C TRP A 99 -4.57 4.47 -12.18
N TYR A 100 -5.28 3.39 -11.87
CA TYR A 100 -6.49 2.98 -12.56
C TYR A 100 -7.59 2.72 -11.54
N SER A 101 -8.77 3.27 -11.78
CA SER A 101 -9.98 2.85 -11.07
C SER A 101 -10.42 1.45 -11.53
N TRP A 102 -11.34 0.82 -10.80
CA TRP A 102 -11.90 -0.48 -11.22
C TRP A 102 -12.73 -0.41 -12.51
N GLU A 103 -13.10 0.79 -12.98
CA GLU A 103 -13.75 0.96 -14.29
C GLU A 103 -12.73 0.95 -15.44
N GLU A 104 -11.45 1.20 -15.14
CA GLU A 104 -10.36 1.36 -16.11
C GLU A 104 -9.38 0.17 -16.10
N ALA A 105 -9.39 -0.64 -15.04
CA ALA A 105 -8.53 -1.81 -14.81
C ALA A 105 -9.16 -3.11 -15.31
#